data_AF-A0A916UBT9-F1
#
_entry.id   AF-A0A916UBT9-F1
#
_cell.length_a   1.000
_cell.length_b   1.000
_cell.length_c   1.000
_cell.angle_alpha   90.00
_cell.angle_beta   90.00
_cell.angle_gamma   90.00
#
_symmetry.space_group_name_H-M   'P 1'
#
loop_
_entity.id
_entity.type
_entity.pdbx_description
1 polymer ?
#
loop_
_entity_poly.entity_id
_entity_poly.type
_entity_poly.pdbx_seq_one_letter_code
_entity_poly.pdbx_strand_id
1 'polypeptide(L)'
;MPSEKLQASWAISIGYLASARLQLPQRLNSPEAEKAHAQFNEYLDHNELGLALEEAEALGSLCNAPPAFWRELQLAAANMQRAENEARYAALANA
;
A
#
# COMPACT_ATOMS: atom_id res chain seq x y z
N MET A 1 -9.55 -19.03 -14.46
CA MET A 1 -9.73 -18.69 -13.04
C MET A 1 -8.38 -18.73 -12.35
N PRO A 2 -8.04 -17.74 -11.51
CA PRO A 2 -6.82 -17.76 -10.70
C PRO A 2 -6.84 -18.94 -9.72
N SER A 3 -5.66 -19.46 -9.34
CA SER A 3 -5.53 -20.56 -8.39
C SER A 3 -5.87 -20.12 -6.96
N GLU A 4 -6.23 -21.07 -6.09
CA GLU A 4 -6.49 -20.80 -4.66
C GLU A 4 -5.29 -20.14 -3.98
N LYS A 5 -4.06 -20.56 -4.33
CA LYS A 5 -2.82 -19.95 -3.82
C LYS A 5 -2.71 -18.48 -4.23
N LEU A 6 -3.05 -18.15 -5.47
CA LEU A 6 -3.00 -16.77 -5.97
C LEU A 6 -4.06 -15.91 -5.29
N GLN A 7 -5.29 -16.42 -5.14
CA GLN A 7 -6.35 -15.73 -4.41
C GLN A 7 -5.99 -15.50 -2.94
N ALA A 8 -5.38 -16.48 -2.27
CA ALA A 8 -4.89 -16.33 -0.91
C ALA A 8 -3.80 -15.26 -0.81
N SER A 9 -2.86 -15.24 -1.77
CA SER A 9 -1.84 -14.18 -1.85
C SER A 9 -2.48 -12.80 -2.03
N TRP A 10 -3.52 -12.65 -2.86
CA TRP A 10 -4.24 -11.39 -2.99
C TRP A 10 -4.89 -10.94 -1.69
N ALA A 11 -5.58 -11.84 -0.98
CA ALA A 11 -6.20 -11.52 0.31
C ALA A 11 -5.17 -11.04 1.33
N ILE A 12 -3.98 -11.66 1.36
CA ILE A 12 -2.87 -11.24 2.23
C ILE A 12 -2.39 -9.83 1.84
N SER A 13 -2.15 -9.55 0.56
CA SER A 13 -1.73 -8.22 0.09
C SER A 13 -2.77 -7.14 0.42
N ILE A 14 -4.06 -7.44 0.20
CA ILE A 14 -5.16 -6.52 0.57
C ILE A 14 -5.14 -6.24 2.07
N GLY A 15 -4.91 -7.25 2.90
CA GLY A 15 -4.78 -7.09 4.36
C GLY A 15 -3.66 -6.13 4.77
N TYR A 16 -2.48 -6.27 4.17
CA TYR A 16 -1.36 -5.34 4.42
C TYR A 16 -1.67 -3.92 3.92
N LEU A 17 -2.20 -3.76 2.70
CA LEU A 17 -2.56 -2.45 2.15
C LEU A 17 -3.64 -1.75 2.99
N ALA A 18 -4.66 -2.49 3.44
CA ALA A 18 -5.69 -1.97 4.34
C ALA A 18 -5.11 -1.56 5.70
N SER A 19 -4.17 -2.35 6.23
CA SER A 19 -3.50 -2.07 7.51
C SER A 19 -2.61 -0.83 7.41
N ALA A 20 -1.94 -0.63 6.28
CA ALA A 20 -1.19 0.59 5.99
C ALA A 20 -2.09 1.83 6.06
N ARG A 21 -3.25 1.79 5.41
CA ARG A 21 -4.22 2.92 5.43
C ARG A 21 -4.61 3.33 6.86
N LEU A 22 -4.69 2.39 7.79
CA LEU A 22 -5.01 2.68 9.21
C LEU A 22 -3.92 3.47 9.94
N GLN A 23 -2.70 3.51 9.40
CA GLN A 23 -1.59 4.30 9.96
C GLN A 23 -1.60 5.77 9.52
N LEU A 24 -2.46 6.13 8.57
CA LEU A 24 -2.56 7.49 8.05
C LEU A 24 -3.54 8.34 8.87
N PRO A 25 -3.36 9.67 8.90
CA PRO A 25 -4.33 10.56 9.54
C PRO A 25 -5.70 10.47 8.87
N GLN A 26 -6.77 10.58 9.66
CA GLN A 26 -8.15 10.56 9.13
C GLN A 26 -8.47 11.73 8.19
N ARG A 27 -7.73 12.84 8.32
CA ARG A 27 -7.85 14.00 7.44
C ARG A 27 -6.56 14.15 6.67
N LEU A 28 -6.70 14.14 5.34
CA LEU A 28 -5.63 14.42 4.40
C LEU A 28 -5.57 15.94 4.20
N ASN A 29 -4.37 16.48 4.11
CA ASN A 29 -4.15 17.94 4.13
C ASN A 29 -3.88 18.52 2.74
N SER A 30 -4.03 17.74 1.67
CA SER A 30 -3.88 18.23 0.30
C SER A 30 -4.81 17.53 -0.69
N PRO A 31 -5.24 18.21 -1.77
CA PRO A 31 -6.03 17.60 -2.85
C PRO A 31 -5.31 16.41 -3.51
N GLU A 32 -3.98 16.46 -3.60
CA GLU A 32 -3.17 15.38 -4.15
C GLU A 32 -3.24 14.13 -3.29
N ALA A 33 -3.21 14.29 -1.96
CA ALA A 33 -3.36 13.17 -1.03
C ALA A 33 -4.79 12.58 -1.09
N GLU A 34 -5.82 13.43 -1.16
CA GLU A 34 -7.19 12.97 -1.33
C GLU A 34 -7.37 12.18 -2.63
N LYS A 35 -6.78 12.65 -3.72
CA LYS A 35 -6.80 11.96 -5.01
C LYS A 35 -6.09 10.61 -4.94
N ALA A 36 -4.86 10.55 -4.43
CA ALA A 36 -4.10 9.32 -4.27
C ALA A 36 -4.85 8.31 -3.38
N HIS A 37 -5.49 8.79 -2.31
CA HIS A 37 -6.33 7.95 -1.45
C HIS A 37 -7.59 7.42 -2.16
N ALA A 38 -8.24 8.22 -3.00
CA ALA A 38 -9.38 7.76 -3.79
C ALA A 38 -8.97 6.69 -4.81
N GLN A 39 -7.88 6.92 -5.56
CA GLN A 39 -7.35 5.97 -6.54
C GLN A 39 -6.87 4.68 -5.87
N PHE A 40 -6.20 4.78 -4.72
CA PHE A 40 -5.81 3.64 -3.90
C PHE A 40 -7.01 2.72 -3.58
N ASN A 41 -8.14 3.31 -3.13
CA ASN A 41 -9.33 2.55 -2.79
C ASN A 41 -9.98 1.92 -4.04
N GLU A 42 -10.06 2.67 -5.16
CA GLU A 42 -10.58 2.15 -6.43
C GLU A 42 -9.79 0.95 -6.92
N TYR A 43 -8.45 1.02 -6.92
CA TYR A 43 -7.60 -0.08 -7.35
C TYR A 43 -7.67 -1.28 -6.41
N LEU A 44 -7.83 -1.06 -5.10
CA LEU A 44 -8.09 -2.15 -4.15
C LEU A 44 -9.41 -2.87 -4.46
N ASP A 45 -10.48 -2.12 -4.71
CA ASP A 45 -11.80 -2.68 -5.00
C ASP A 45 -11.81 -3.48 -6.32
N HIS A 46 -10.97 -3.09 -7.28
CA HIS A 46 -10.78 -3.82 -8.55
C HIS A 46 -9.70 -4.92 -8.49
N ASN A 47 -9.07 -5.16 -7.33
CA ASN A 47 -7.97 -6.11 -7.15
C ASN A 47 -6.74 -5.80 -8.05
N GLU A 48 -6.53 -4.53 -8.38
CA GLU A 48 -5.38 -4.01 -9.12
C GLU A 48 -4.24 -3.67 -8.15
N LEU A 49 -3.78 -4.68 -7.41
CA LEU A 49 -2.93 -4.52 -6.22
C LEU A 49 -1.59 -3.82 -6.48
N GLY A 50 -1.06 -3.91 -7.70
CA GLY A 50 0.15 -3.18 -8.09
C GLY A 50 -0.08 -1.67 -8.14
N LEU A 51 -1.18 -1.23 -8.75
CA LEU A 51 -1.56 0.18 -8.83
C LEU A 51 -1.95 0.71 -7.44
N ALA A 52 -2.65 -0.10 -6.65
CA ALA A 52 -2.93 0.23 -5.26
C ALA A 52 -1.64 0.45 -4.44
N LEU A 53 -0.60 -0.38 -4.63
CA LEU A 53 0.68 -0.20 -3.95
C LEU A 53 1.37 1.13 -4.34
N GLU A 54 1.31 1.49 -5.62
CA GLU A 54 1.90 2.73 -6.15
C GLU A 54 1.18 3.98 -5.61
N GLU A 55 -0.16 3.97 -5.58
CA GLU A 55 -0.93 5.07 -4.99
C GLU A 55 -0.74 5.16 -3.48
N ALA A 56 -0.61 4.03 -2.78
CA ALA A 56 -0.31 4.02 -1.35
C ALA A 56 1.06 4.65 -1.06
N GLU A 57 2.07 4.36 -1.88
CA GLU A 57 3.38 5.00 -1.79
C GLU A 57 3.30 6.52 -1.98
N ALA A 58 2.59 6.96 -3.02
CA ALA A 58 2.40 8.38 -3.30
C ALA A 58 1.71 9.06 -2.11
N LEU A 59 0.62 8.46 -1.61
CA LEU A 59 -0.10 8.92 -0.44
C LEU A 59 0.78 9.01 0.81
N GLY A 60 1.59 7.98 1.07
CA GLY A 60 2.51 7.95 2.20
C GLY A 60 3.55 9.07 2.14
N SER A 61 4.05 9.35 0.94
CA SER A 61 5.00 10.45 0.70
C SER A 61 4.34 11.82 0.91
N LEU A 62 3.12 12.01 0.41
CA LEU A 62 2.36 13.26 0.54
C LEU A 62 1.97 13.58 1.99
N CYS A 63 1.78 12.54 2.82
CA CYS A 63 1.32 12.68 4.20
C CYS A 63 2.43 12.58 5.26
N ASN A 64 3.70 12.41 4.85
CA ASN A 64 4.80 12.08 5.76
C ASN A 64 4.45 10.88 6.67
N ALA A 65 4.03 9.78 6.04
CA ALA A 65 3.50 8.63 6.76
C ALA A 65 4.53 8.03 7.73
N PRO A 66 4.06 7.51 8.88
CA PRO A 66 4.95 6.98 9.92
C PRO A 66 5.67 5.70 9.46
N PRO A 67 6.78 5.30 10.10
CA PRO A 67 7.49 4.06 9.78
C PRO A 67 6.60 2.80 9.74
N ALA A 68 5.58 2.74 10.60
CA ALA A 68 4.59 1.65 10.62
C ALA A 68 3.81 1.52 9.30
N PHE A 69 3.51 2.63 8.62
CA PHE A 69 2.88 2.61 7.29
C PHE A 69 3.78 1.91 6.27
N TRP A 70 5.05 2.32 6.22
CA TRP A 70 6.03 1.78 5.28
C TRP A 70 6.32 0.30 5.54
N ARG A 71 6.26 -0.13 6.80
CA ARG A 71 6.36 -1.54 7.18
C ARG A 71 5.25 -2.39 6.56
N GLU A 72 4.01 -1.91 6.55
CA GLU A 72 2.90 -2.61 5.93
C GLU A 72 3.04 -2.65 4.39
N LEU A 73 3.47 -1.56 3.76
CA LEU A 73 3.78 -1.53 2.33
C LEU A 73 4.91 -2.48 1.95
N GLN A 74 5.94 -2.60 2.81
CA GLN A 74 7.03 -3.57 2.65
C GLN A 74 6.46 -5.00 2.61
N LEU A 75 5.59 -5.37 3.55
CA LEU A 75 4.99 -6.70 3.60
C LEU A 75 4.08 -6.98 2.39
N ALA A 76 3.31 -5.99 1.96
CA ALA A 76 2.52 -6.08 0.73
C ALA A 76 3.41 -6.32 -0.50
N ALA A 77 4.48 -5.53 -0.66
CA ALA A 77 5.45 -5.66 -1.74
C ALA A 77 6.14 -7.03 -1.76
N ALA A 78 6.58 -7.52 -0.59
CA ALA A 78 7.20 -8.82 -0.43
C ALA A 78 6.26 -9.96 -0.86
N ASN A 79 5.00 -9.93 -0.41
CA ASN A 79 4.00 -10.93 -0.78
C ASN A 79 3.64 -10.88 -2.28
N MET A 80 3.72 -9.70 -2.91
CA MET A 80 3.57 -9.51 -4.36
C MET A 80 4.85 -9.75 -5.17
N GLN A 81 5.95 -10.17 -4.51
CA GLN A 81 7.25 -10.43 -5.13
C GLN A 81 7.85 -9.20 -5.85
N ARG A 82 7.60 -7.99 -5.32
CA ARG A 82 8.11 -6.72 -5.85
C ARG A 82 9.33 -6.25 -5.05
N ALA A 83 10.48 -6.88 -5.31
CA ALA A 83 11.71 -6.70 -4.53
C ALA A 83 12.22 -5.25 -4.47
N GLU A 84 12.10 -4.48 -5.57
CA GLU A 84 12.52 -3.08 -5.59
C GLU A 84 11.66 -2.20 -4.67
N ASN A 85 10.34 -2.38 -4.70
CA ASN A 85 9.41 -1.71 -3.80
C ASN A 85 9.69 -2.12 -2.35
N GLU A 86 9.86 -3.43 -2.08
CA GLU A 86 10.16 -3.95 -0.75
C GLU A 86 11.40 -3.30 -0.14
N ALA A 87 12.52 -3.27 -0.87
CA ALA A 87 13.77 -2.70 -0.39
C ALA A 87 13.63 -1.20 -0.06
N ARG A 88 12.90 -0.46 -0.92
CA ARG A 88 12.67 0.97 -0.74
C ARG A 88 11.77 1.25 0.47
N TYR A 89 10.70 0.48 0.67
CA TYR A 89 9.83 0.61 1.84
C TYR A 89 10.53 0.19 3.13
N ALA A 90 11.40 -0.82 3.08
CA ALA A 90 12.23 -1.19 4.23
C ALA A 90 13.16 -0.04 4.65
N ALA A 91 13.72 0.72 3.72
CA ALA A 91 14.53 1.89 4.05
C ALA A 91 13.71 2.98 4.76
N LEU A 92 12.49 3.26 4.27
CA LEU A 92 11.58 4.25 4.87
C LEU A 92 11.02 3.81 6.24
N ALA A 93 10.82 2.51 6.44
CA ALA A 93 10.36 1.95 7.71
C ALA A 93 11.43 1.96 8.83
N ASN A 94 12.70 2.20 8.48
CA ASN A 94 13.82 2.27 9.42
C ASN A 94 14.43 3.68 9.55
N ALA A 95 13.84 4.67 8.88
CA ALA A 95 14.23 6.08 8.95
C ALA A 95 13.58 6.77 10.17
#